data_AF-A0A7X8R0W9-F1
#
_entry.id   AF-A0A7X8R0W9-F1
#
_cell.length_a   1.000
_cell.length_b   1.000
_cell.length_c   1.000
_cell.angle_alpha   90.00
_cell.angle_beta   90.00
_cell.angle_gamma   90.00
#
_symmetry.space_group_name_H-M   'P 1'
#
loop_
_entity.id
_entity.type
_entity.pdbx_description
1 polymer ?
#
loop_
_entity_poly.entity_id
_entity_poly.type
_entity_poly.pdbx_seq_one_letter_code
_entity_poly.pdbx_strand_id
1 'polypeptide(L)'
;MKTLIVGSGSLFDGNLLKKYHQWADLVIAADGGQEHLRKAGLNSHILLGDFDSIDNAELEEIKAKKSSELITFPKEKDYTDLELAINLAIERGATNIVLLGACGTRLDHTTANIHLLYKLLENNIDGYIEDEHNRIYLINKTLTIKKQDGYKVSVLPLPPFAGGVTTKGL
;
A
#
# COMPACT_ATOMS: atom_id res chain seq x y z
N MET A 1 7.62 3.51 12.73
CA MET A 1 6.88 2.23 12.73
C MET A 1 6.75 1.72 11.30
N LYS A 2 6.90 0.41 11.07
CA LYS A 2 6.74 -0.21 9.75
C LYS A 2 5.28 -0.59 9.52
N THR A 3 4.70 -0.12 8.42
CA THR A 3 3.30 -0.35 8.11
C THR A 3 3.15 -1.00 6.74
N LEU A 4 2.40 -2.11 6.69
CA LEU A 4 1.91 -2.69 5.46
C LEU A 4 0.48 -2.20 5.24
N ILE A 5 0.19 -1.68 4.05
CA ILE A 5 -1.16 -1.36 3.60
C ILE A 5 -1.49 -2.27 2.42
N VAL A 6 -2.63 -2.94 2.48
CA VAL A 6 -3.11 -3.84 1.43
C VAL A 6 -4.38 -3.24 0.83
N GLY A 7 -4.34 -2.89 -0.45
CA GLY A 7 -5.50 -2.44 -1.23
C GLY A 7 -6.20 -3.58 -1.97
N SER A 8 -7.27 -3.25 -2.68
CA SER A 8 -8.12 -4.20 -3.42
C SER A 8 -7.64 -4.52 -4.85
N GLY A 9 -6.50 -3.95 -5.28
CA GLY A 9 -5.89 -4.23 -6.56
C GLY A 9 -5.38 -5.67 -6.70
N SER A 10 -4.76 -5.94 -7.85
CA SER A 10 -4.21 -7.27 -8.15
C SER A 10 -3.09 -7.63 -7.18
N LEU A 11 -3.24 -8.77 -6.53
CA LEU A 11 -2.24 -9.40 -5.67
C LEU A 11 -2.45 -10.91 -5.74
N PHE A 12 -1.50 -11.61 -6.34
CA PHE A 12 -1.52 -13.04 -6.62
C PHE A 12 -0.43 -13.80 -5.86
N ASP A 13 0.66 -13.13 -5.47
CA ASP A 13 1.75 -13.76 -4.72
C ASP A 13 1.53 -13.68 -3.21
N GLY A 14 1.04 -14.79 -2.65
CA GLY A 14 0.92 -14.97 -1.21
C GLY A 14 2.26 -14.91 -0.45
N ASN A 15 3.41 -15.15 -1.10
CA ASN A 15 4.72 -15.04 -0.45
C ASN A 15 5.12 -13.58 -0.24
N LEU A 16 4.88 -12.72 -1.23
CA LEU A 16 5.10 -11.28 -1.10
C LEU A 16 4.28 -10.71 0.05
N LEU A 17 2.99 -11.08 0.11
CA LEU A 17 2.10 -10.67 1.17
C LEU A 17 2.57 -11.17 2.55
N LYS A 18 2.90 -12.46 2.68
CA LYS A 18 3.43 -13.04 3.94
C LYS A 18 4.73 -12.38 4.39
N LYS A 19 5.64 -12.12 3.45
CA LYS A 19 6.92 -11.44 3.72
C LYS A 19 6.69 -10.06 4.33
N TYR A 20 5.82 -9.24 3.75
CA TYR A 20 5.57 -7.90 4.27
C TYR A 20 4.70 -7.88 5.52
N HIS A 21 3.80 -8.86 5.67
CA HIS A 21 3.04 -9.06 6.89
C HIS A 21 3.96 -9.31 8.09
N GLN A 22 4.95 -10.20 7.94
CA GLN A 22 5.96 -10.48 8.97
C GLN A 22 6.90 -9.29 9.24
N TRP A 23 7.13 -8.44 8.23
CA TRP A 23 7.99 -7.26 8.36
C TRP A 23 7.31 -6.10 9.10
N ALA A 24 5.98 -6.02 9.06
CA ALA A 24 5.22 -4.87 9.52
C ALA A 24 4.87 -4.93 11.01
N ASP A 25 4.97 -3.78 11.67
CA ASP A 25 4.46 -3.57 13.02
C ASP A 25 2.94 -3.29 13.00
N LEU A 26 2.45 -2.72 11.89
CA LEU A 26 1.04 -2.39 11.66
C LEU A 26 0.60 -2.88 10.27
N VAL A 27 -0.59 -3.45 10.17
CA VAL A 27 -1.16 -3.98 8.93
C VAL A 27 -2.55 -3.39 8.76
N ILE A 28 -2.74 -2.60 7.70
CA ILE A 28 -4.01 -1.95 7.38
C ILE A 28 -4.55 -2.57 6.09
N ALA A 29 -5.75 -3.14 6.17
CA ALA A 29 -6.52 -3.55 5.00
C ALA A 29 -7.43 -2.39 4.57
N ALA A 30 -7.26 -1.92 3.34
CA ALA A 30 -8.14 -0.95 2.72
C ALA A 30 -9.16 -1.69 1.84
N ASP A 31 -10.43 -1.62 2.24
CA ASP A 31 -11.58 -2.22 1.56
C ASP A 31 -11.31 -3.70 1.19
N GLY A 32 -11.37 -4.06 -0.09
CA GLY A 32 -11.13 -5.43 -0.57
C GLY A 32 -9.73 -5.99 -0.30
N GLY A 33 -8.79 -5.21 0.23
CA GLY A 33 -7.47 -5.72 0.67
C GLY A 33 -7.55 -6.74 1.80
N GLN A 34 -8.65 -6.74 2.57
CA GLN A 34 -8.91 -7.74 3.60
C GLN A 34 -9.00 -9.16 3.01
N GLU A 35 -9.60 -9.29 1.84
CA GLU A 35 -9.81 -10.58 1.18
C GLU A 35 -8.47 -11.23 0.80
N HIS A 36 -7.46 -10.44 0.43
CA HIS A 36 -6.11 -10.94 0.15
C HIS A 36 -5.45 -11.53 1.40
N LEU A 37 -5.56 -10.83 2.54
CA LEU A 37 -5.04 -11.30 3.82
C LEU A 37 -5.75 -12.58 4.25
N ARG A 38 -7.08 -12.62 4.16
CA ARG A 38 -7.90 -13.78 4.50
C ARG A 38 -7.53 -15.00 3.67
N LYS A 39 -7.43 -14.87 2.34
CA LYS A 39 -6.99 -15.95 1.44
C LYS A 39 -5.60 -16.48 1.78
N ALA A 40 -4.71 -15.64 2.31
CA ALA A 40 -3.38 -16.03 2.75
C ALA A 40 -3.32 -16.59 4.19
N GLY A 41 -4.45 -16.62 4.91
CA GLY A 41 -4.52 -17.01 6.32
C GLY A 41 -3.89 -15.98 7.26
N LEU A 42 -3.90 -14.71 6.87
CA LEU A 42 -3.31 -13.58 7.60
C LEU A 42 -4.42 -12.64 8.08
N ASN A 43 -4.10 -11.86 9.12
CA ASN A 43 -5.02 -10.87 9.69
C ASN A 43 -4.49 -9.45 9.50
N SER A 44 -5.39 -8.49 9.37
CA SER A 44 -5.10 -7.07 9.51
C SER A 44 -5.24 -6.63 10.96
N HIS A 45 -4.49 -5.61 11.36
CA HIS A 45 -4.70 -4.93 12.64
C HIS A 45 -5.85 -3.92 12.52
N ILE A 46 -5.99 -3.31 11.35
CA ILE A 46 -7.04 -2.33 11.05
C ILE A 46 -7.66 -2.69 9.71
N LEU A 47 -8.98 -2.67 9.65
CA LEU A 47 -9.76 -2.76 8.42
C LEU A 47 -10.53 -1.44 8.22
N LEU A 48 -10.26 -0.79 7.09
CA LEU A 48 -10.75 0.54 6.75
C LEU A 48 -11.53 0.50 5.43
N GLY A 49 -12.73 1.09 5.39
CA GLY A 49 -13.52 1.19 4.16
C GLY A 49 -14.99 1.53 4.43
N ASP A 50 -15.81 1.45 3.39
CA ASP A 50 -17.27 1.47 3.47
C ASP A 50 -17.89 0.05 3.62
N PHE A 51 -17.06 -0.99 3.41
CA PHE A 51 -17.35 -2.42 3.64
C PHE A 51 -18.38 -3.03 2.70
N ASP A 52 -18.80 -2.34 1.63
CA ASP A 52 -19.72 -2.89 0.62
C ASP A 52 -19.07 -3.96 -0.27
N SER A 53 -17.74 -4.04 -0.29
CA SER A 53 -17.01 -5.11 -0.98
C SER A 53 -16.78 -6.37 -0.12
N ILE A 54 -17.08 -6.31 1.18
CA ILE A 54 -16.79 -7.37 2.16
C ILE A 54 -18.05 -8.18 2.43
N ASP A 55 -17.89 -9.50 2.54
CA ASP A 55 -19.02 -10.36 2.87
C ASP A 55 -19.54 -10.10 4.30
N ASN A 56 -20.87 -10.07 4.47
CA ASN A 56 -21.47 -9.76 5.77
C ASN A 56 -21.07 -10.79 6.84
N ALA A 57 -20.91 -12.07 6.49
CA ALA A 57 -20.49 -13.07 7.48
C ALA A 57 -19.04 -12.85 7.93
N GLU A 58 -18.17 -12.42 7.03
CA GLU A 58 -16.79 -12.05 7.35
C GLU A 58 -16.75 -10.84 8.29
N LEU A 59 -17.51 -9.78 7.98
CA LEU A 59 -17.54 -8.59 8.81
C LEU A 59 -18.04 -8.89 10.24
N GLU A 60 -19.07 -9.74 10.37
CA GLU A 60 -19.57 -10.19 11.67
C GLU A 60 -18.56 -11.08 12.41
N GLU A 61 -17.79 -11.93 11.71
CA GLU A 61 -16.72 -12.71 12.31
C GLU A 61 -15.61 -11.82 12.87
N ILE A 62 -15.19 -10.79 12.12
CA ILE A 62 -14.17 -9.82 12.55
C ILE A 62 -14.64 -9.07 13.80
N LYS A 63 -15.90 -8.61 13.81
CA LYS A 63 -16.51 -7.95 14.99
C LYS A 63 -16.56 -8.87 16.20
N ALA A 64 -17.03 -10.11 16.02
CA ALA A 64 -17.19 -11.08 17.10
C ALA A 64 -15.85 -11.46 17.73
N LYS A 65 -14.82 -11.66 16.90
CA LYS A 65 -13.47 -12.03 17.36
C LYS A 65 -12.63 -10.84 17.82
N LYS A 66 -13.07 -9.60 17.53
CA LYS A 66 -12.27 -8.37 17.69
C LYS A 66 -10.88 -8.52 17.08
N SER A 67 -10.79 -9.20 15.94
CA SER A 67 -9.51 -9.52 15.30
C SER A 67 -8.87 -8.32 14.63
N SER A 68 -9.64 -7.27 14.34
CA SER A 68 -9.18 -6.03 13.72
C SER A 68 -9.97 -4.84 14.26
N GLU A 69 -9.32 -3.68 14.34
CA GLU A 69 -10.00 -2.39 14.53
C GLU A 69 -10.76 -2.04 13.24
N LEU A 70 -12.07 -1.79 13.34
CA LEU A 70 -12.90 -1.43 12.20
C LEU A 70 -13.08 0.08 12.15
N ILE A 71 -12.65 0.70 11.06
CA ILE A 71 -12.80 2.15 10.84
C ILE A 71 -13.62 2.36 9.57
N THR A 72 -14.86 2.81 9.74
CA THR A 72 -15.77 3.08 8.64
C THR A 72 -15.66 4.53 8.21
N PHE A 73 -15.60 4.76 6.89
CA PHE A 73 -15.70 6.09 6.31
C PHE A 73 -16.96 6.19 5.43
N PRO A 74 -17.60 7.37 5.35
CA PRO A 74 -18.72 7.57 4.43
C PRO A 74 -18.31 7.26 2.99
N LYS A 75 -19.25 6.68 2.22
CA LYS A 75 -19.08 6.41 0.79
C LYS A 75 -18.91 7.68 -0.04
N GLU A 76 -19.61 8.75 0.35
CA GLU A 76 -19.44 10.08 -0.21
C GLU A 76 -18.26 10.78 0.50
N LYS A 77 -17.08 10.64 -0.08
CA LYS A 77 -15.84 11.29 0.37
C LYS A 77 -14.95 11.62 -0.83
N ASP A 78 -14.13 12.64 -0.68
CA ASP A 78 -13.18 13.07 -1.72
C ASP A 78 -11.88 12.25 -1.75
N TYR A 79 -11.79 11.18 -0.94
CA TYR A 79 -10.58 10.38 -0.74
C TYR A 79 -10.81 8.91 -1.05
N THR A 80 -9.81 8.25 -1.65
CA THR A 80 -9.84 6.78 -1.83
C THR A 80 -9.55 6.07 -0.51
N ASP A 81 -9.96 4.80 -0.39
CA ASP A 81 -9.65 4.01 0.82
C ASP A 81 -8.15 3.83 1.04
N LEU A 82 -7.36 3.72 -0.03
CA LEU A 82 -5.91 3.63 0.08
C LEU A 82 -5.31 4.94 0.60
N GLU A 83 -5.84 6.10 0.17
CA GLU A 83 -5.40 7.39 0.68
C GLU A 83 -5.74 7.57 2.16
N LEU A 84 -6.93 7.16 2.59
CA LEU A 84 -7.32 7.17 3.99
C LEU A 84 -6.46 6.22 4.84
N ALA A 85 -6.12 5.04 4.32
CA ALA A 85 -5.22 4.12 4.99
C ALA A 85 -3.81 4.72 5.16
N ILE A 86 -3.31 5.45 4.17
CA ILE A 86 -2.04 6.20 4.28
C ILE A 86 -2.14 7.29 5.34
N ASN A 87 -3.21 8.10 5.33
CA ASN A 87 -3.41 9.15 6.33
C ASN A 87 -3.43 8.56 7.75
N LEU A 88 -4.16 7.46 7.95
CA LEU A 88 -4.21 6.76 9.22
C LEU A 88 -2.84 6.21 9.61
N ALA A 89 -2.09 5.62 8.68
CA ALA A 89 -0.74 5.14 8.95
C ALA A 89 0.19 6.28 9.41
N ILE A 90 0.10 7.46 8.77
CA ILE A 90 0.83 8.68 9.16
C ILE A 90 0.44 9.09 10.59
N GLU A 91 -0.85 9.18 10.89
CA GLU A 91 -1.36 9.53 12.23
C GLU A 91 -0.88 8.55 13.31
N ARG A 92 -0.75 7.27 12.96
CA ARG A 92 -0.23 6.21 13.85
C ARG A 92 1.30 6.21 13.96
N GLY A 93 2.02 7.13 13.31
CA GLY A 93 3.48 7.26 13.40
C GLY A 93 4.26 6.31 12.49
N ALA A 94 3.69 5.96 11.32
CA ALA A 94 4.41 5.21 10.30
C ALA A 94 5.65 5.99 9.82
N THR A 95 6.77 5.29 9.70
CA THR A 95 8.03 5.80 9.14
C THR A 95 8.40 5.07 7.86
N ASN A 96 7.84 3.86 7.67
CA ASN A 96 8.01 3.06 6.48
C ASN A 96 6.67 2.49 6.05
N ILE A 97 6.30 2.66 4.79
CA ILE A 97 5.02 2.16 4.26
C ILE A 97 5.25 1.32 3.01
N VAL A 98 4.76 0.09 3.00
CA VAL A 98 4.67 -0.75 1.80
C VAL A 98 3.22 -0.85 1.38
N LEU A 99 2.93 -0.49 0.14
CA LEU A 99 1.62 -0.57 -0.48
C LEU A 99 1.56 -1.81 -1.37
N LEU A 100 0.74 -2.80 -1.02
CA LEU A 100 0.41 -3.94 -1.88
C LEU A 100 -1.02 -3.81 -2.41
N GLY A 101 -1.33 -4.45 -3.53
CA GLY A 101 -2.67 -4.34 -4.14
C GLY A 101 -3.03 -2.91 -4.52
N ALA A 102 -2.04 -2.08 -4.82
CA ALA A 102 -2.23 -0.69 -5.27
C ALA A 102 -2.24 -0.55 -6.80
N CYS A 103 -1.89 -1.61 -7.52
CA CYS A 103 -1.97 -1.70 -8.98
C CYS A 103 -3.05 -2.70 -9.39
N GLY A 104 -3.60 -2.56 -10.59
CA GLY A 104 -4.62 -3.48 -11.10
C GLY A 104 -5.04 -3.17 -12.52
N THR A 105 -6.24 -3.62 -12.89
CA THR A 105 -6.78 -3.43 -14.25
C THR A 105 -7.29 -2.01 -14.51
N ARG A 106 -7.62 -1.27 -13.44
CA ARG A 106 -8.03 0.14 -13.50
C ARG A 106 -6.82 1.07 -13.47
N LEU A 107 -6.43 1.55 -14.64
CA LEU A 107 -5.27 2.43 -14.82
C LEU A 107 -5.43 3.77 -14.11
N ASP A 108 -6.65 4.30 -14.03
CA ASP A 108 -6.96 5.51 -13.29
C ASP A 108 -6.67 5.33 -11.79
N HIS A 109 -7.07 4.21 -11.19
CA HIS A 109 -6.73 3.86 -9.81
C HIS A 109 -5.22 3.67 -9.60
N THR A 110 -4.58 2.96 -10.52
CA THR A 110 -3.13 2.73 -10.45
C THR A 110 -2.36 4.04 -10.51
N THR A 111 -2.77 4.95 -11.41
CA THR A 111 -2.16 6.28 -11.55
C THR A 111 -2.38 7.10 -10.28
N ALA A 112 -3.61 7.14 -9.75
CA ALA A 112 -3.91 7.82 -8.50
C ALA A 112 -3.06 7.29 -7.34
N ASN A 113 -2.91 5.97 -7.22
CA ASN A 113 -2.12 5.35 -6.17
C ASN A 113 -0.62 5.68 -6.29
N ILE A 114 -0.07 5.75 -7.51
CA ILE A 114 1.31 6.22 -7.73
C ILE A 114 1.45 7.67 -7.22
N HIS A 115 0.47 8.53 -7.45
CA HIS A 115 0.48 9.90 -6.92
C HIS A 115 0.42 9.95 -5.39
N LEU A 116 -0.16 8.97 -4.71
CA LEU A 116 -0.14 8.91 -3.24
C LEU A 116 1.27 8.75 -2.66
N LEU A 117 2.25 8.27 -3.44
CA LEU A 117 3.66 8.26 -3.02
C LEU A 117 4.19 9.68 -2.75
N TYR A 118 3.62 10.71 -3.38
CA TYR A 118 3.93 12.12 -3.06
C TYR A 118 3.61 12.45 -1.60
N LYS A 119 2.48 11.95 -1.09
CA LYS A 119 2.11 12.16 0.32
C LYS A 119 3.11 11.52 1.28
N LEU A 120 3.63 10.34 0.94
CA LEU A 120 4.68 9.69 1.73
C LEU A 120 5.95 10.55 1.75
N LEU A 121 6.35 11.06 0.59
CA LEU A 121 7.53 11.91 0.43
C LEU A 121 7.44 13.19 1.27
N GLU A 122 6.31 13.91 1.19
CA GLU A 122 6.07 15.15 1.95
C GLU A 122 6.08 14.94 3.46
N ASN A 123 5.69 13.74 3.92
CA ASN A 123 5.71 13.37 5.33
C ASN A 123 7.04 12.71 5.76
N ASN A 124 8.07 12.71 4.90
CA ASN A 124 9.37 12.06 5.15
C ASN A 124 9.26 10.57 5.49
N ILE A 125 8.28 9.88 4.89
CA ILE A 125 8.07 8.45 5.05
C ILE A 125 8.73 7.70 3.90
N ASP A 126 9.57 6.74 4.22
CA ASP A 126 10.17 5.86 3.21
C ASP A 126 9.14 4.81 2.79
N GLY A 127 8.57 4.96 1.59
CA GLY A 127 7.58 3.99 1.11
C GLY A 127 7.58 3.78 -0.40
N TYR A 128 6.91 2.70 -0.80
CA TYR A 128 6.82 2.28 -2.18
C TYR A 128 5.59 1.41 -2.41
N ILE A 129 5.17 1.33 -3.67
CA ILE A 129 4.22 0.33 -4.15
C ILE A 129 5.03 -0.89 -4.61
N GLU A 130 4.55 -2.08 -4.29
CA GLU A 130 5.11 -3.32 -4.84
C GLU A 130 3.99 -4.28 -5.24
N ASP A 131 4.19 -4.91 -6.40
CA ASP A 131 3.45 -6.08 -6.85
C ASP A 131 4.46 -7.18 -7.26
N GLU A 132 3.99 -8.25 -7.89
CA GLU A 132 4.82 -9.38 -8.29
C GLU A 132 5.89 -9.03 -9.34
N HIS A 133 5.68 -7.95 -10.08
CA HIS A 133 6.44 -7.60 -11.27
C HIS A 133 7.14 -6.25 -11.15
N ASN A 134 6.66 -5.38 -10.26
CA ASN A 134 7.02 -3.98 -10.20
C ASN A 134 7.28 -3.55 -8.76
N ARG A 135 8.24 -2.64 -8.62
CA ARG A 135 8.38 -1.83 -7.42
C ARG A 135 8.52 -0.36 -7.82
N ILE A 136 7.62 0.46 -7.31
CA ILE A 136 7.49 1.86 -7.71
C ILE A 136 7.83 2.75 -6.51
N TYR A 137 8.83 3.60 -6.70
CA TYR A 137 9.28 4.58 -5.72
C TYR A 137 8.99 5.99 -6.24
N LEU A 138 8.77 6.93 -5.31
CA LEU A 138 8.94 8.35 -5.56
C LEU A 138 10.03 8.87 -4.63
N ILE A 139 11.00 9.60 -5.18
CA ILE A 139 12.21 10.00 -4.46
C ILE A 139 12.55 11.46 -4.74
N ASN A 140 13.00 12.17 -3.70
CA ASN A 140 13.64 13.49 -3.76
C ASN A 140 15.08 13.46 -3.25
N LYS A 141 15.59 12.27 -2.91
CA LYS A 141 16.92 12.01 -2.34
C LYS A 141 17.54 10.78 -3.00
N THR A 142 18.79 10.47 -2.62
CA THR A 142 19.48 9.28 -3.14
C THR A 142 18.74 8.00 -2.73
N LEU A 143 18.52 7.11 -3.70
CA LEU A 143 17.97 5.77 -3.49
C LEU A 143 19.02 4.73 -3.86
N THR A 144 19.26 3.77 -2.96
CA THR A 144 20.08 2.60 -3.25
C THR A 144 19.17 1.39 -3.40
N ILE A 145 19.16 0.79 -4.58
CA ILE A 145 18.44 -0.46 -4.85
C ILE A 145 19.43 -1.60 -5.03
N LYS A 146 19.07 -2.79 -4.56
CA LYS A 146 19.86 -4.00 -4.78
C LYS A 146 19.58 -4.50 -6.19
N LYS A 147 20.64 -4.79 -6.96
CA LYS A 147 20.51 -5.44 -8.26
C LYS A 147 19.77 -6.78 -8.12
N GLN A 148 18.75 -6.97 -8.94
CA GLN A 148 18.03 -8.23 -9.10
C GLN A 148 18.09 -8.63 -10.56
N ASP A 149 18.59 -9.84 -10.83
CA ASP A 149 18.69 -10.34 -12.20
C ASP A 149 17.29 -10.50 -12.80
N GLY A 150 17.13 -10.09 -14.06
CA GLY A 150 15.85 -10.12 -14.78
C GLY A 150 14.95 -8.91 -14.57
N TYR A 151 15.30 -7.97 -13.68
CA TYR A 151 14.54 -6.73 -13.47
C TYR A 151 15.11 -5.57 -14.30
N LYS A 152 14.22 -4.69 -14.76
CA LYS A 152 14.59 -3.43 -15.42
C LYS A 152 14.42 -2.28 -14.44
N VAL A 153 15.20 -1.22 -14.64
CA VAL A 153 15.06 0.03 -13.89
C VAL A 153 14.72 1.15 -14.86
N SER A 154 13.63 1.85 -14.56
CA SER A 154 13.17 3.02 -15.32
C SER A 154 13.12 4.22 -14.38
N VAL A 155 13.65 5.35 -14.83
CA VAL A 155 13.55 6.63 -14.10
C VAL A 155 12.64 7.54 -14.88
N LEU A 156 11.52 7.94 -14.26
CA LEU A 156 10.52 8.80 -14.87
C LEU A 156 10.43 10.12 -14.10
N PRO A 157 10.46 11.28 -14.78
CA PRO A 157 10.28 12.56 -14.13
C PRO A 157 8.81 12.74 -13.69
N LEU A 158 8.60 13.20 -12.45
CA LEU A 158 7.30 13.70 -12.01
C LEU A 158 7.39 15.24 -11.91
N PRO A 159 6.65 16.01 -12.73
CA PRO A 159 6.66 17.48 -12.70
C PRO A 159 6.32 18.04 -11.30
N PRO A 160 6.74 19.27 -10.96
CA PRO A 160 7.22 20.32 -11.86
C PRO A 160 8.73 20.32 -12.14
N PHE A 161 9.53 19.54 -11.41
CA PHE A 161 10.99 19.55 -11.59
C PHE A 161 11.58 18.14 -11.52
N ALA A 162 12.39 17.80 -12.53
CA ALA A 162 13.19 16.60 -12.56
C ALA A 162 14.53 16.87 -13.28
N GLY A 163 15.43 17.56 -12.58
CA GLY A 163 16.81 17.81 -13.02
C GLY A 163 17.83 17.22 -12.05
N GLY A 164 19.08 17.04 -12.49
CA GLY A 164 20.18 16.61 -11.62
C GLY A 164 20.23 15.11 -11.30
N VAL A 165 19.54 14.26 -12.08
CA VAL A 165 19.57 12.81 -11.90
C VAL A 165 20.94 12.25 -12.28
N THR A 166 21.59 11.57 -11.34
CA THR A 166 22.85 10.84 -11.58
C THR A 166 22.65 9.37 -11.19
N THR A 167 23.17 8.46 -11.99
CA THR A 167 23.09 7.01 -11.76
C THR A 167 24.47 6.38 -11.66
N LYS A 168 24.60 5.30 -10.90
CA LYS A 168 25.84 4.51 -10.80
C LYS A 168 25.49 3.03 -10.65
N GLY A 169 26.08 2.17 -11.49
CA GLY A 169 25.84 0.73 -11.47
C GLY A 169 24.50 0.30 -12.06
N LEU A 170 23.81 1.22 -12.73
CA LEU A 170 22.68 0.97 -13.62
C LEU A 170 23.17 0.63 -15.03
#